data_AF-A0A6G2DGL4-F1
#
_entry.id   AF-A0A6G2DGL4-F1
#
_cell.length_a   1.000
_cell.length_b   1.000
_cell.length_c   1.000
_cell.angle_alpha   90.00
_cell.angle_beta   90.00
_cell.angle_gamma   90.00
#
_symmetry.space_group_name_H-M   'P 1'
#
loop_
_entity.id
_entity.type
_entity.pdbx_description
1 polymer ?
#
loop_
_entity_poly.entity_id
_entity_poly.type
_entity_poly.pdbx_seq_one_letter_code
_entity_poly.pdbx_strand_id
1 'polypeptide(L)'
;VLFFTTFILSDRKSESYALHWKNIDLANAQIGLRHALDKYKNVKSTKGNKKTIFSIPSYLVSLLSEWKKQQKYELAKFGIMQTSDQLVFTYI
;
A
#
# COMPACT_ATOMS: atom_id res chain seq x y z
N VAL A 1 7.60 2.43 7.53
CA VAL A 1 7.33 2.03 6.12
C VAL A 1 6.36 2.99 5.44
N LEU A 2 5.20 3.30 6.05
CA LEU A 2 4.23 4.26 5.52
C LEU A 2 4.85 5.61 5.11
N PHE A 3 5.55 6.30 6.04
CA PHE A 3 6.15 7.61 5.77
C PHE A 3 7.05 7.60 4.52
N PHE A 4 7.98 6.65 4.43
CA PHE A 4 8.87 6.52 3.27
C PHE A 4 8.11 6.23 1.98
N THR A 5 7.09 5.38 2.03
CA THR A 5 6.27 5.07 0.85
C THR A 5 5.57 6.32 0.35
N THR A 6 4.94 7.08 1.24
CA THR A 6 4.26 8.34 0.89
C THR A 6 5.25 9.39 0.37
N PHE A 7 6.41 9.52 1.02
CA PHE A 7 7.45 10.46 0.61
C PHE A 7 7.97 10.16 -0.80
N ILE A 8 8.24 8.89 -1.12
CA ILE A 8 8.81 8.46 -2.39
C ILE A 8 7.80 8.55 -3.53
N LEU A 9 6.54 8.18 -3.26
CA LEU A 9 5.48 8.30 -4.25
C LEU A 9 5.06 9.77 -4.46
N SER A 10 5.45 10.67 -3.55
CA SER A 10 5.00 12.05 -3.52
C SER A 10 3.46 12.16 -3.64
N ASP A 11 2.75 11.18 -3.09
CA ASP A 11 1.30 11.06 -3.14
C ASP A 11 0.65 11.73 -1.93
N ARG A 12 -0.68 11.80 -1.93
CA ARG A 12 -1.41 12.24 -0.75
C ARG A 12 -1.39 11.12 0.27
N LYS A 13 -1.29 11.49 1.55
CA LYS A 13 -1.43 10.56 2.69
C LYS A 13 -2.60 9.57 2.48
N SER A 14 -3.77 10.06 2.10
CA SER A 14 -4.98 9.22 1.86
C SER A 14 -4.82 8.14 0.79
N GLU A 15 -3.95 8.33 -0.21
CA GLU A 15 -3.69 7.38 -1.30
C GLU A 15 -2.80 6.25 -0.77
N SER A 16 -1.71 6.58 -0.08
CA SER A 16 -0.87 5.62 0.63
C SER A 16 -1.65 4.74 1.62
N TYR A 17 -2.59 5.32 2.38
CA TYR A 17 -3.44 4.52 3.28
C TYR A 17 -4.41 3.59 2.57
N ALA A 18 -4.79 3.90 1.33
CA ALA A 18 -5.67 3.08 0.51
C ALA A 18 -4.93 1.99 -0.27
N LEU A 19 -3.62 1.86 -0.06
CA LEU A 19 -2.80 0.94 -0.83
C LEU A 19 -3.07 -0.51 -0.38
N HIS A 20 -3.40 -1.38 -1.34
CA HIS A 20 -3.52 -2.82 -1.12
C HIS A 20 -2.28 -3.56 -1.65
N TRP A 21 -1.99 -4.75 -1.13
CA TRP A 21 -0.86 -5.55 -1.63
C TRP A 21 -0.98 -5.90 -3.12
N LYS A 22 -2.19 -6.08 -3.66
CA LYS A 22 -2.43 -6.30 -5.10
C LYS A 22 -2.00 -5.13 -5.98
N ASN A 23 -1.76 -3.96 -5.41
CA ASN A 23 -1.35 -2.77 -6.13
C ASN A 23 0.17 -2.57 -6.13
N ILE A 24 0.92 -3.40 -5.40
CA ILE A 24 2.37 -3.35 -5.32
C ILE A 24 2.94 -4.55 -6.06
N ASP A 25 3.67 -4.28 -7.14
CA ASP A 25 4.47 -5.26 -7.85
C ASP A 25 5.94 -5.12 -7.42
N LEU A 26 6.33 -5.97 -6.46
CA LEU A 26 7.69 -5.97 -5.94
C LEU A 26 8.71 -6.55 -6.94
N ALA A 27 8.28 -7.36 -7.91
CA ALA A 27 9.17 -7.96 -8.91
C ALA A 27 9.57 -6.93 -9.97
N ASN A 28 8.60 -6.12 -10.42
CA ASN A 28 8.83 -5.06 -11.39
C ASN A 28 9.16 -3.70 -10.75
N ALA A 29 9.25 -3.65 -9.41
CA ALA A 29 9.47 -2.43 -8.64
C ALA A 29 8.46 -1.31 -8.99
N GLN A 30 7.17 -1.66 -8.99
CA GLN A 30 6.09 -0.75 -9.36
C GLN A 30 4.97 -0.69 -8.32
N ILE A 31 4.38 0.50 -8.16
CA ILE A 31 3.18 0.72 -7.35
C ILE A 31 2.09 1.39 -8.19
N GLY A 32 0.90 0.81 -8.22
CA GLY A 32 -0.27 1.39 -8.87
C GLY A 32 -1.18 2.12 -7.89
N LEU A 33 -1.36 3.43 -8.05
CA LEU A 33 -2.35 4.19 -7.29
C LEU A 33 -3.64 4.33 -8.09
N ARG A 34 -4.76 3.93 -7.48
CA ARG A 34 -6.11 4.04 -8.05
C ARG A 34 -7.14 4.61 -7.06
N HIS A 35 -6.88 4.47 -5.77
CA HIS A 35 -7.85 4.74 -4.73
C HIS A 35 -7.25 5.62 -3.63
N ALA A 36 -8.12 6.30 -2.89
CA ALA A 36 -7.78 7.05 -1.69
C ALA A 36 -8.81 6.75 -0.60
N LEU A 37 -8.40 6.75 0.67
CA LEU A 37 -9.32 6.66 1.79
C LEU A 37 -9.85 8.05 2.14
N ASP A 38 -11.15 8.16 2.34
CA ASP A 38 -11.73 9.36 2.94
C ASP A 38 -11.59 9.37 4.47
N LYS A 39 -12.06 10.44 5.11
CA LYS A 39 -12.01 10.60 6.58
C LYS A 39 -12.81 9.54 7.35
N TYR A 40 -13.71 8.82 6.68
CA TYR A 40 -14.52 7.74 7.24
C TYR A 40 -14.00 6.36 6.81
N LYS A 41 -12.78 6.28 6.24
CA LYS A 41 -12.15 5.06 5.71
C LYS A 41 -12.88 4.43 4.51
N ASN A 42 -13.78 5.16 3.86
CA ASN A 42 -14.38 4.68 2.63
C ASN A 42 -13.41 4.86 1.46
N VAL A 43 -13.29 3.82 0.64
CA VAL A 43 -12.48 3.85 -0.57
C VAL A 43 -13.17 4.75 -1.60
N LYS A 44 -12.52 5.86 -1.96
CA LYS A 44 -12.94 6.72 -3.07
C LYS A 44 -11.99 6.55 -4.24
N SER A 45 -12.55 6.60 -5.44
CA SER A 45 -11.70 6.70 -6.63
C SER A 45 -11.10 8.10 -6.73
N THR A 46 -9.88 8.19 -7.25
CA THR A 46 -9.22 9.47 -7.51
C THR A 46 -9.97 10.24 -8.61
N LYS A 47 -9.89 11.57 -8.56
CA LYS A 47 -10.57 12.46 -9.52
C LYS A 47 -10.14 12.09 -10.96
N GLY A 48 -11.07 11.55 -11.74
CA GLY A 48 -10.86 11.16 -13.14
C GLY A 48 -10.47 9.69 -13.39
N ASN A 49 -10.50 8.79 -12.39
CA ASN A 49 -10.21 7.35 -12.55
C ASN A 49 -8.83 7.02 -13.16
N LYS A 50 -7.89 7.97 -13.19
CA LYS A 50 -6.55 7.74 -13.74
C LYS A 50 -5.77 6.80 -12.82
N LYS A 51 -5.39 5.64 -13.36
CA LYS A 51 -4.42 4.74 -12.75
C LYS A 51 -3.03 5.30 -13.00
N THR A 52 -2.33 5.68 -11.94
CA THR A 52 -0.93 6.11 -12.04
C THR A 52 -0.04 4.95 -11.59
N ILE A 53 0.98 4.63 -12.39
CA ILE A 53 1.98 3.61 -12.06
C ILE A 53 3.28 4.34 -11.74
N PHE A 54 3.82 4.08 -10.55
CA PHE A 54 5.08 4.63 -10.08
C PHE A 54 6.14 3.54 -10.11
N SER A 55 7.31 3.84 -10.69
CA SER A 55 8.51 3.04 -10.46
C SER A 55 9.11 3.42 -9.11
N ILE A 56 9.44 2.42 -8.30
CA ILE A 56 9.99 2.63 -6.96
C ILE A 56 11.45 2.17 -6.87
N PRO A 57 12.27 2.83 -6.03
CA PRO A 57 13.66 2.45 -5.85
C PRO A 57 13.80 1.12 -5.10
N SER A 58 14.91 0.41 -5.33
CA SER A 58 15.18 -0.91 -4.75
C SER A 58 15.11 -0.95 -3.22
N TYR A 59 15.54 0.13 -2.55
CA TYR A 59 15.46 0.20 -1.09
C TYR A 59 14.00 0.18 -0.58
N LEU A 60 13.06 0.80 -1.32
CA LEU A 60 11.64 0.75 -0.97
C LEU A 60 11.07 -0.64 -1.22
N VAL A 61 11.51 -1.33 -2.27
CA VAL A 61 11.15 -2.74 -2.53
C VAL A 61 11.58 -3.63 -1.38
N SER A 62 12.81 -3.50 -0.90
CA SER A 62 13.31 -4.26 0.25
C SER A 62 12.51 -3.96 1.51
N LEU A 63 12.27 -2.67 1.80
CA LEU A 63 11.52 -2.24 2.97
C LEU A 63 10.07 -2.77 2.95
N LEU A 64 9.39 -2.74 1.80
CA LEU A 64 8.05 -3.28 1.63
C LEU A 64 8.02 -4.81 1.72
N SER A 65 9.07 -5.48 1.26
CA SER A 65 9.19 -6.94 1.34
C SER A 65 9.35 -7.42 2.78
N GLU A 66 10.19 -6.75 3.57
CA GLU A 66 10.35 -6.99 5.00
C GLU A 66 9.05 -6.69 5.75
N TRP A 67 8.42 -5.55 5.43
CA TRP A 67 7.15 -5.17 6.00
C TRP A 67 6.05 -6.22 5.75
N LYS A 68 5.97 -6.77 4.54
CA LYS A 68 4.99 -7.81 4.20
C LYS A 68 5.13 -9.04 5.10
N LYS A 69 6.36 -9.46 5.39
CA LYS A 69 6.66 -10.60 6.28
C LYS A 69 6.27 -10.27 7.72
N GLN A 70 6.65 -9.08 8.21
CA GLN A 70 6.32 -8.63 9.56
C GLN A 70 4.79 -8.51 9.76
N GLN A 71 4.10 -7.87 8.82
CA GLN A 71 2.66 -7.70 8.86
C GLN A 71 1.93 -9.04 8.90
N LYS A 72 2.39 -10.05 8.14
CA LYS A 72 1.80 -11.41 8.19
C LYS A 72 1.88 -12.00 9.61
N TYR A 73 3.02 -11.85 10.29
CA TYR A 73 3.19 -12.31 11.66
C TYR A 73 2.30 -11.54 12.64
N GLU A 74 2.19 -10.23 12.49
CA GLU A 74 1.32 -9.40 13.34
C GLU A 74 -0.16 -9.73 13.15
N LEU A 75 -0.63 -9.86 11.91
CA LEU A 75 -2.01 -10.23 11.58
C LEU A 75 -2.38 -11.63 12.10
N ALA A 76 -1.45 -12.58 12.05
CA ALA A 76 -1.67 -13.93 12.55
C ALA A 76 -1.98 -13.95 14.06
N LYS A 77 -1.44 -13.00 14.84
CA LYS A 77 -1.77 -12.86 16.28
C LYS A 77 -3.23 -12.51 16.53
N PHE A 78 -3.89 -11.91 15.55
CA PHE A 78 -5.32 -11.58 15.57
C PHE A 78 -6.18 -12.61 14.81
N GLY A 79 -5.59 -13.72 14.36
CA GLY A 79 -6.29 -14.71 13.54
C GLY A 79 -6.58 -14.26 12.11
N ILE A 80 -5.96 -13.17 11.65
CA ILE A 80 -6.17 -12.60 10.31
C ILE A 80 -5.12 -13.16 9.35
N MET A 81 -5.56 -13.69 8.20
CA MET A 81 -4.66 -14.10 7.13
C MET A 81 -4.36 -12.92 6.20
N GLN A 82 -3.07 -12.68 5.93
CA GLN A 82 -2.66 -11.67 4.94
C GLN A 82 -3.04 -12.12 3.52
N THR A 83 -3.79 -11.30 2.80
CA THR A 83 -4.20 -11.54 1.42
C THR A 83 -3.72 -10.42 0.48
N SER A 84 -3.90 -10.60 -0.83
CA SER A 84 -3.63 -9.55 -1.83
C SER A 84 -4.55 -8.33 -1.67
N ASP A 85 -5.76 -8.53 -1.18
CA ASP A 85 -6.74 -7.47 -0.89
C ASP A 85 -6.54 -6.84 0.49
N GLN A 86 -5.53 -7.24 1.26
CA GLN A 86 -5.21 -6.60 2.52
C GLN A 86 -4.57 -5.23 2.30
N LEU A 87 -5.00 -4.25 3.10
CA LEU A 87 -4.38 -2.93 3.14
C LEU A 87 -2.95 -3.03 3.69
N VAL A 88 -2.05 -2.26 3.09
CA VAL A 88 -0.61 -2.37 3.36
C VAL A 88 -0.26 -1.79 4.73
N PHE A 89 -0.92 -0.71 5.14
CA PHE A 89 -0.56 0.03 6.37
C PHE A 89 -1.63 0.03 7.46
N THR A 90 -2.74 -0.65 7.24
CA THR A 90 -3.84 -0.79 8.21
C THR A 90 -4.50 -2.16 8.04
N TYR A 91 -5.17 -2.64 9.08
CA TYR A 91 -5.90 -3.91 9.08
C TYR A 91 -7.34 -3.80 9.58
N ILE A 92 -7.75 -2.56 9.89
CA ILE A 92 -9.10 -2.18 10.34
C ILE A 92 -10.04 -2.10 9.15
#